data_AF-A0A970QG47-F1
#
_entry.id   AF-A0A970QG47-F1
#
_cell.length_a   1.000
_cell.length_b   1.000
_cell.length_c   1.000
_cell.angle_alpha   90.00
_cell.angle_beta   90.00
_cell.angle_gamma   90.00
#
_symmetry.space_group_name_H-M   'P 1'
#
loop_
_entity.id
_entity.type
_entity.pdbx_description
1 polymer ?
#
loop_
_entity_poly.entity_id
_entity_poly.type
_entity_poly.pdbx_seq_one_letter_code
_entity_poly.pdbx_strand_id
1 'polypeptide(L)'
;MVASMAAAEIPVWSDDVLDLFASIPVQESGRIKPLDTVARFYLLRLNGKRSLRVENDGKSQSRSSLEWFLDCLFYPEVTDTYRCFSVDSYEAVTAAGIEAHGKKRDRYSYHELQPGLDRLMSLAQKAAELPPETQTFVDTQIITLAGNVLAYESLTHFLDFAKIRYETENNAILTSVFNDRETVRTSDILEKIPKHMETLIEQSHQLSDEERQPLSQGINQLFSLLDHAVLNAGLFAFLAPDEREENVWLSPADIMEQSFESTASMDGYIEGLRIFEAMTDSLTSPSAFYDTLRNLHRVLISRATARNEYKHINLEIHYYRANYLFFSQWLFLTSFLLIAITWLRKKSDGWSLLMNFSLLPPIALLAISITLRCIIRERPPVTTLYETILFSTLIAALLGFALELVSRNRISMSLGALFGLLGLFFAWRYEAREGTDTMPAVIAVLDTNFWLAIHVTTIIIGYGAGLFTAALGHVSVFLRILRLKQHRPSFFNDLGRITYGVFSFCLVFTLIGTVLGGIWAAQSWGRFWGWDPKENGALLIVLWALAILHARRGGYLRHDGIALSAIVLGMIVVFAWWGVNALGVGLHSYGFTSGIWGVLLAFWAVETAIILAGAVTMWFYRDKKRLSAP
;
A
#
# COMPACT_ATOMS: atom_id res chain seq x y z
N MET A 1 19.34 20.41 -29.91
CA MET A 1 19.30 21.86 -30.22
C MET A 1 18.75 22.55 -28.99
N VAL A 2 19.61 23.19 -28.18
CA VAL A 2 19.22 23.82 -26.90
C VAL A 2 18.54 25.15 -27.21
N ALA A 3 17.22 25.13 -27.40
CA ALA A 3 16.41 26.33 -27.42
C ALA A 3 16.16 26.79 -25.98
N SER A 4 16.37 28.07 -25.70
CA SER A 4 16.12 28.66 -24.38
C SER A 4 14.68 28.40 -23.95
N MET A 5 14.49 27.60 -22.90
CA MET A 5 13.18 27.36 -22.30
C MET A 5 12.73 28.64 -21.60
N ALA A 6 11.85 29.40 -22.26
CA ALA A 6 10.86 30.17 -21.53
C ALA A 6 10.15 29.20 -20.56
N ALA A 7 9.90 29.62 -19.32
CA ALA A 7 9.25 28.79 -18.31
C ALA A 7 7.96 28.18 -18.90
N ALA A 8 7.99 26.87 -19.18
CA ALA A 8 6.84 26.19 -19.76
C ALA A 8 5.65 26.33 -18.79
N GLU A 9 4.51 26.80 -19.29
CA GLU A 9 3.33 26.99 -18.46
C GLU A 9 2.87 25.66 -17.89
N ILE A 10 2.41 25.66 -16.63
CA ILE A 10 1.91 24.44 -15.98
C ILE A 10 0.63 24.00 -16.70
N PRO A 11 0.52 22.74 -17.16
CA PRO A 11 -0.68 22.23 -17.83
C PRO A 11 -1.96 22.40 -17.00
N VAL A 12 -3.09 22.59 -17.67
CA VAL A 12 -4.41 22.70 -17.05
C VAL A 12 -5.34 21.65 -17.63
N TRP A 13 -5.83 20.76 -16.77
CA TRP A 13 -6.78 19.71 -17.13
C TRP A 13 -8.19 20.12 -16.70
N SER A 14 -9.19 19.91 -17.55
CA SER A 14 -10.59 20.11 -17.17
C SER A 14 -11.09 18.95 -16.29
N ASP A 15 -12.10 19.21 -15.47
CA ASP A 15 -12.70 18.17 -14.62
C ASP A 15 -13.23 16.98 -15.43
N ASP A 16 -13.80 17.24 -16.62
CA ASP A 16 -14.28 16.19 -17.53
C ASP A 16 -13.15 15.29 -18.03
N VAL A 17 -11.98 15.86 -18.36
CA VAL A 17 -10.80 15.09 -18.76
C VAL A 17 -10.28 14.24 -17.59
N LEU A 18 -10.23 14.83 -16.38
CA LEU A 18 -9.78 14.14 -15.18
C LEU A 18 -10.72 12.98 -14.80
N ASP A 19 -12.04 13.15 -14.93
CA ASP A 19 -13.01 12.09 -14.64
C ASP A 19 -12.97 10.94 -15.65
N LEU A 20 -12.73 11.24 -16.94
CA LEU A 20 -12.48 10.21 -17.96
C LEU A 20 -11.21 9.43 -17.63
N PHE A 21 -10.07 10.09 -17.42
CA PHE A 21 -8.82 9.42 -17.07
C PHE A 21 -8.93 8.62 -15.76
N ALA A 22 -9.56 9.18 -14.73
CA ALA A 22 -9.70 8.54 -13.43
C ALA A 22 -10.36 7.15 -13.53
N SER A 23 -11.29 7.00 -14.46
CA SER A 23 -12.09 5.79 -14.67
C SER A 23 -11.54 4.84 -15.73
N ILE A 24 -10.40 5.14 -16.36
CA ILE A 24 -9.73 4.18 -17.25
C ILE A 24 -9.29 2.96 -16.42
N PRO A 25 -9.74 1.74 -16.77
CA PRO A 25 -9.26 0.52 -16.12
C PRO A 25 -7.87 0.17 -16.65
N VAL A 26 -6.95 -0.17 -15.74
CA VAL A 26 -5.60 -0.64 -16.06
C VAL A 26 -5.26 -1.85 -15.20
N GLN A 27 -4.46 -2.77 -15.72
CA GLN A 27 -3.88 -3.87 -14.97
C GLN A 27 -2.44 -3.54 -14.58
N GLU A 28 -2.17 -3.54 -13.27
CA GLU A 28 -0.83 -3.36 -12.70
C GLU A 28 -0.64 -4.39 -11.58
N SER A 29 0.49 -5.10 -11.61
CA SER A 29 0.80 -6.17 -10.64
C SER A 29 -0.31 -7.24 -10.57
N GLY A 30 -0.89 -7.60 -11.72
CA GLY A 30 -1.95 -8.62 -11.83
C GLY A 30 -3.34 -8.20 -11.34
N ARG A 31 -3.54 -6.92 -10.96
CA ARG A 31 -4.83 -6.39 -10.51
C ARG A 31 -5.35 -5.32 -11.46
N ILE A 32 -6.60 -5.46 -11.87
CA ILE A 32 -7.35 -4.44 -12.60
C ILE A 32 -7.86 -3.39 -11.62
N LYS A 33 -7.59 -2.11 -11.88
CA LYS A 33 -7.89 -0.97 -11.01
C LYS A 33 -8.02 0.33 -11.81
N PRO A 34 -8.60 1.40 -11.22
CA PRO A 34 -8.65 2.69 -11.90
C PRO A 34 -7.27 3.31 -12.03
N LEU A 35 -7.03 4.04 -13.12
CA LEU A 35 -5.82 4.85 -13.29
C LEU A 35 -5.63 5.87 -12.16
N ASP A 36 -6.72 6.42 -11.60
CA ASP A 36 -6.66 7.30 -10.41
C ASP A 36 -5.98 6.61 -9.22
N THR A 37 -6.14 5.30 -9.05
CA THR A 37 -5.47 4.56 -7.98
C THR A 37 -3.98 4.41 -8.25
N VAL A 38 -3.61 4.09 -9.49
CA VAL A 38 -2.19 4.03 -9.91
C VAL A 38 -1.52 5.37 -9.64
N ALA A 39 -2.10 6.47 -10.14
CA ALA A 39 -1.59 7.82 -9.93
C ALA A 39 -1.37 8.18 -8.45
N ARG A 40 -2.34 7.83 -7.58
CA ARG A 40 -2.25 8.07 -6.13
C ARG A 40 -1.04 7.40 -5.49
N PHE A 41 -0.74 6.16 -5.86
CA PHE A 41 0.34 5.41 -5.24
C PHE A 41 1.71 5.74 -5.85
N TYR A 42 1.79 6.07 -7.15
CA TYR A 42 3.02 6.63 -7.73
C TYR A 42 3.44 7.92 -7.02
N LEU A 43 2.53 8.90 -6.90
CA LEU A 43 2.89 10.14 -6.22
C LEU A 43 3.17 9.93 -4.73
N LEU A 44 2.43 9.04 -4.07
CA LEU A 44 2.69 8.71 -2.66
C LEU A 44 4.10 8.12 -2.48
N ARG A 45 4.52 7.21 -3.35
CA ARG A 45 5.86 6.60 -3.33
C ARG A 45 6.97 7.65 -3.51
N LEU A 46 6.83 8.55 -4.49
CA LEU A 46 7.86 9.53 -4.79
C LEU A 46 7.91 10.67 -3.77
N ASN A 47 6.75 11.19 -3.37
CA ASN A 47 6.62 12.46 -2.64
C ASN A 47 6.19 12.32 -1.17
N GLY A 48 5.81 11.12 -0.75
CA GLY A 48 5.25 10.82 0.57
C GLY A 48 3.85 11.42 0.81
N LYS A 49 3.21 11.98 -0.22
CA LYS A 49 1.88 12.61 -0.17
C LYS A 49 1.14 12.40 -1.49
N ARG A 50 -0.19 12.37 -1.45
CA ARG A 50 -1.09 12.28 -2.63
C ARG A 50 -1.38 13.63 -3.30
N SER A 51 -0.62 14.67 -2.96
CA SER A 51 -0.70 15.97 -3.59
C SER A 51 0.66 16.65 -3.62
N LEU A 52 0.87 17.44 -4.66
CA LEU A 52 2.13 18.14 -4.91
C LEU A 52 1.85 19.64 -4.98
N ARG A 53 2.69 20.44 -4.35
CA ARG A 53 2.70 21.89 -4.58
C ARG A 53 3.80 22.19 -5.57
N VAL A 54 3.43 22.81 -6.67
CA VAL A 54 4.34 23.24 -7.74
C VAL A 54 4.41 24.76 -7.71
N GLU A 55 5.60 25.30 -7.92
CA GLU A 55 5.85 26.74 -8.01
C GLU A 55 6.35 27.04 -9.41
N ASN A 56 5.68 27.97 -10.10
CA ASN A 56 6.13 28.51 -11.38
C ASN A 56 5.88 30.03 -11.39
N ASP A 57 6.90 30.82 -11.72
CA ASP A 57 6.88 32.29 -11.74
C ASP A 57 6.26 32.94 -10.48
N GLY A 58 6.59 32.41 -9.29
CA GLY A 58 6.11 32.92 -8.00
C GLY A 58 4.64 32.59 -7.68
N LYS A 59 3.94 31.84 -8.54
CA LYS A 59 2.59 31.31 -8.27
C LYS A 59 2.70 29.86 -7.80
N SER A 60 2.15 29.59 -6.62
CA SER A 60 2.04 28.22 -6.08
C SER A 60 0.70 27.62 -6.47
N GLN A 61 0.73 26.47 -7.14
CA GLN A 61 -0.47 25.69 -7.50
C GLN A 61 -0.39 24.30 -6.85
N SER A 62 -1.53 23.76 -6.43
CA SER A 62 -1.61 22.39 -5.92
C SER A 62 -2.06 21.47 -7.04
N ARG A 63 -1.34 20.36 -7.21
CA ARG A 63 -1.69 19.28 -8.13
C ARG A 63 -2.17 18.07 -7.35
N SER A 64 -3.30 17.50 -7.78
CA SER A 64 -3.74 16.17 -7.37
C SER A 64 -2.78 15.11 -7.89
N SER A 65 -2.91 13.88 -7.39
CA SER A 65 -2.10 12.77 -7.90
C SER A 65 -2.33 12.49 -9.39
N LEU A 66 -3.59 12.59 -9.84
CA LEU A 66 -3.94 12.33 -11.23
C LEU A 66 -3.43 13.43 -12.16
N GLU A 67 -3.58 14.70 -11.80
CA GLU A 67 -3.00 15.81 -12.60
C GLU A 67 -1.48 15.63 -12.76
N TRP A 68 -0.77 15.43 -11.65
CA TRP A 68 0.69 15.20 -11.70
C TRP A 68 1.06 14.00 -12.59
N PHE A 69 0.29 12.92 -12.52
CA PHE A 69 0.53 11.73 -13.33
C PHE A 69 0.32 12.00 -14.83
N LEU A 70 -0.73 12.74 -15.18
CA LEU A 70 -0.98 13.17 -16.57
C LEU A 70 0.09 14.17 -17.04
N ASP A 71 0.54 15.07 -16.17
CA ASP A 71 1.64 15.98 -16.47
C ASP A 71 2.90 15.17 -16.83
N CYS A 72 3.21 14.10 -16.09
CA CYS A 72 4.38 13.25 -16.39
C CYS A 72 4.24 12.55 -17.74
N LEU A 73 3.03 12.04 -18.05
CA LEU A 73 2.78 11.33 -19.31
C LEU A 73 2.85 12.25 -20.54
N PHE A 74 2.29 13.46 -20.44
CA PHE A 74 2.07 14.33 -21.61
C PHE A 74 3.05 15.50 -21.70
N TYR A 75 3.59 15.97 -20.58
CA TYR A 75 4.45 17.16 -20.48
C TYR A 75 5.70 16.92 -19.60
N PRO A 76 6.51 15.87 -19.91
CA PRO A 76 7.66 15.49 -19.08
C PRO A 76 8.68 16.62 -18.89
N GLU A 77 8.88 17.46 -19.90
CA GLU A 77 9.76 18.63 -19.85
C GLU A 77 9.37 19.66 -18.79
N VAL A 78 8.08 19.72 -18.44
CA VAL A 78 7.58 20.59 -17.38
C VAL A 78 7.73 19.90 -16.02
N THR A 79 7.39 18.61 -15.94
CA THR A 79 7.44 17.86 -14.68
C THR A 79 8.85 17.67 -14.14
N ASP A 80 9.86 17.72 -14.99
CA ASP A 80 11.27 17.66 -14.57
C ASP A 80 11.67 18.80 -13.63
N THR A 81 10.91 19.91 -13.66
CA THR A 81 11.08 21.04 -12.74
C THR A 81 10.37 20.86 -11.41
N TYR A 82 9.46 19.89 -11.29
CA TYR A 82 8.65 19.70 -10.09
C TYR A 82 9.45 18.99 -9.00
N ARG A 83 9.48 19.57 -7.81
CA ARG A 83 10.11 18.96 -6.63
C ARG A 83 9.27 17.84 -6.03
N CYS A 84 9.19 16.71 -6.74
CA CYS A 84 8.36 15.55 -6.39
C CYS A 84 9.13 14.45 -5.63
N PHE A 85 10.47 14.44 -5.63
CA PHE A 85 11.26 13.41 -4.97
C PHE A 85 11.50 13.76 -3.50
N SER A 86 10.84 13.05 -2.57
CA SER A 86 11.11 13.17 -1.13
C SER A 86 12.42 12.46 -0.77
N VAL A 87 13.38 13.23 -0.28
CA VAL A 87 14.67 12.72 0.22
C VAL A 87 14.71 12.92 1.73
N ASP A 88 14.69 11.83 2.50
CA ASP A 88 14.65 11.89 3.97
C ASP A 88 16.01 12.22 4.61
N SER A 89 17.09 12.16 3.81
CA SER A 89 18.48 12.32 4.25
C SER A 89 19.30 13.00 3.16
N TYR A 90 19.78 14.21 3.42
CA TYR A 90 20.66 14.94 2.49
C TYR A 90 21.98 14.19 2.21
N GLU A 91 22.39 13.27 3.09
CA GLU A 91 23.54 12.40 2.87
C GLU A 91 23.39 11.55 1.58
N ALA A 92 22.17 11.16 1.19
CA ALA A 92 21.93 10.37 -0.01
C ALA A 92 22.22 11.15 -1.31
N VAL A 93 21.77 12.42 -1.39
CA VAL A 93 22.01 13.28 -2.56
C VAL A 93 23.46 13.78 -2.62
N THR A 94 24.06 14.11 -1.48
CA THR A 94 25.47 14.51 -1.42
C THR A 94 26.42 13.37 -1.76
N ALA A 95 26.08 12.11 -1.40
CA ALA A 95 26.82 10.93 -1.82
C ALA A 95 26.83 10.76 -3.35
N ALA A 96 25.73 11.15 -4.02
CA ALA A 96 25.62 11.18 -5.49
C ALA A 96 26.29 12.41 -6.12
N GLY A 97 26.87 13.33 -5.34
CA GLY A 97 27.54 14.54 -5.83
C GLY A 97 26.59 15.71 -6.10
N ILE A 98 25.35 15.66 -5.59
CA ILE A 98 24.33 16.69 -5.75
C ILE A 98 24.37 17.65 -4.55
N GLU A 99 24.21 18.95 -4.81
CA GLU A 99 24.19 19.97 -3.76
C GLU A 99 22.89 19.88 -2.94
N ALA A 100 23.02 19.77 -1.62
CA ALA A 100 21.87 19.72 -0.73
C ALA A 100 21.34 21.12 -0.38
N HIS A 101 20.01 21.25 -0.23
CA HIS A 101 19.35 22.51 0.15
C HIS A 101 19.59 22.95 1.62
N GLY A 102 20.54 22.36 2.34
CA GLY A 102 20.86 22.68 3.74
C GLY A 102 19.83 22.18 4.78
N LYS A 103 18.80 21.43 4.37
CA LYS A 103 17.83 20.78 5.26
C LYS A 103 18.09 19.28 5.34
N LYS A 104 17.82 18.69 6.51
CA LYS A 104 17.96 17.23 6.71
C LYS A 104 17.09 16.41 5.75
N ARG A 105 15.84 16.85 5.57
CA ARG A 105 14.85 16.28 4.65
C ARG A 105 14.32 17.39 3.76
N ASP A 106 14.31 17.16 2.47
CA ASP A 106 13.71 18.09 1.50
C ASP A 106 13.19 17.35 0.27
N ARG A 107 12.67 18.12 -0.69
CA ARG A 107 12.24 17.60 -1.98
C ARG A 107 13.10 18.16 -3.11
N TYR A 108 13.41 17.29 -4.05
CA TYR A 108 14.22 17.59 -5.23
C TYR A 108 13.39 17.38 -6.49
N SER A 109 13.69 18.11 -7.55
CA SER A 109 13.18 17.86 -8.90
C SER A 109 14.10 16.93 -9.67
N TYR A 110 13.60 16.35 -10.77
CA TYR A 110 14.43 15.52 -11.63
C TYR A 110 15.63 16.32 -12.18
N HIS A 111 15.40 17.56 -12.60
CA HIS A 111 16.45 18.47 -13.06
C HIS A 111 17.53 18.75 -12.00
N GLU A 112 17.16 18.89 -10.72
CA GLU A 112 18.12 19.05 -9.61
C GLU A 112 18.96 17.78 -9.38
N LEU A 113 18.39 16.60 -9.65
CA LEU A 113 19.07 15.31 -9.48
C LEU A 113 19.93 14.92 -10.69
N GLN A 114 19.59 15.42 -11.88
CA GLN A 114 20.19 15.06 -13.16
C GLN A 114 21.74 15.00 -13.16
N PRO A 115 22.48 15.97 -12.57
CA PRO A 115 23.94 15.94 -12.59
C PRO A 115 24.58 14.76 -11.84
N GLY A 116 23.84 14.10 -10.95
CA GLY A 116 24.34 13.02 -10.09
C GLY A 116 23.72 11.65 -10.37
N LEU A 117 22.88 11.50 -11.39
CA LEU A 117 22.11 10.26 -11.62
C LEU A 117 22.99 9.03 -11.85
N ASP A 118 24.00 9.11 -12.71
CA ASP A 118 24.90 7.97 -12.98
C ASP A 118 25.57 7.47 -11.69
N ARG A 119 26.00 8.41 -10.85
CA ARG A 119 26.62 8.10 -9.57
C ARG A 119 25.61 7.53 -8.57
N LEU A 120 24.40 8.09 -8.53
CA LEU A 120 23.30 7.59 -7.72
C LEU A 120 22.98 6.12 -8.07
N MET A 121 22.83 5.81 -9.37
CA MET A 121 22.54 4.45 -9.83
C MET A 121 23.68 3.47 -9.48
N SER A 122 24.94 3.88 -9.69
CA SER A 122 26.10 3.06 -9.33
C SER A 122 26.18 2.79 -7.82
N LEU A 123 25.89 3.79 -6.98
CA LEU A 123 25.85 3.61 -5.52
C LEU A 123 24.69 2.72 -5.10
N ALA A 124 23.51 2.90 -5.69
CA ALA A 124 22.34 2.07 -5.41
C ALA A 124 22.59 0.60 -5.74
N GLN A 125 23.23 0.30 -6.87
CA GLN A 125 23.60 -1.06 -7.25
C GLN A 125 24.53 -1.69 -6.21
N LYS A 126 25.60 -0.99 -5.81
CA LYS A 126 26.55 -1.47 -4.78
C LYS A 126 25.88 -1.65 -3.42
N ALA A 127 24.99 -0.75 -3.05
CA ALA A 127 24.23 -0.84 -1.80
C ALA A 127 23.25 -2.02 -1.80
N ALA A 128 22.62 -2.31 -2.94
CA ALA A 128 21.67 -3.40 -3.09
C ALA A 128 22.33 -4.79 -3.06
N GLU A 129 23.62 -4.90 -3.41
CA GLU A 129 24.40 -6.13 -3.29
C GLU A 129 24.67 -6.54 -1.83
N LEU A 130 24.58 -5.60 -0.88
CA LEU A 130 24.75 -5.89 0.54
C LEU A 130 23.50 -6.60 1.12
N PRO A 131 23.68 -7.58 2.04
CA PRO A 131 22.57 -8.15 2.78
C PRO A 131 21.74 -7.06 3.47
N PRO A 132 20.39 -7.09 3.41
CA PRO A 132 19.53 -6.04 3.95
C PRO A 132 19.78 -5.67 5.42
N GLU A 133 20.24 -6.64 6.22
CA GLU A 133 20.56 -6.47 7.64
C GLU A 133 21.83 -5.63 7.89
N THR A 134 22.70 -5.53 6.89
CA THR A 134 23.98 -4.83 6.94
C THR A 134 23.95 -3.46 6.25
N GLN A 135 22.89 -3.19 5.48
CA GLN A 135 22.70 -1.91 4.80
C GLN A 135 22.57 -0.78 5.84
N THR A 136 23.35 0.28 5.67
CA THR A 136 23.22 1.48 6.50
C THR A 136 21.94 2.24 6.15
N PHE A 137 21.54 3.17 7.01
CA PHE A 137 20.40 4.05 6.71
C PHE A 137 20.61 4.82 5.40
N VAL A 138 21.83 5.30 5.12
CA VAL A 138 22.12 6.04 3.88
C VAL A 138 22.03 5.13 2.67
N ASP A 139 22.49 3.87 2.76
CA ASP A 139 22.37 2.87 1.69
C ASP A 139 20.90 2.66 1.30
N THR A 140 20.01 2.48 2.29
CA THR A 140 18.58 2.35 2.04
C THR A 140 17.98 3.60 1.39
N GLN A 141 18.44 4.80 1.77
CA GLN A 141 17.98 6.05 1.17
C GLN A 141 18.45 6.21 -0.28
N ILE A 142 19.69 5.82 -0.58
CA ILE A 142 20.24 5.81 -1.95
C ILE A 142 19.45 4.84 -2.84
N ILE A 143 19.22 3.60 -2.37
CA ILE A 143 18.42 2.60 -3.10
C ILE A 143 17.01 3.13 -3.35
N THR A 144 16.38 3.71 -2.33
CA THR A 144 15.01 4.25 -2.44
C THR A 144 14.94 5.40 -3.45
N LEU A 145 15.89 6.33 -3.39
CA LEU A 145 15.93 7.47 -4.31
C LEU A 145 16.17 7.01 -5.75
N ALA A 146 17.13 6.12 -5.99
CA ALA A 146 17.41 5.55 -7.31
C ALA A 146 16.17 4.83 -7.89
N GLY A 147 15.53 3.98 -7.09
CA GLY A 147 14.31 3.29 -7.51
C GLY A 147 13.13 4.22 -7.78
N ASN A 148 13.05 5.36 -7.08
CA ASN A 148 12.04 6.39 -7.35
C ASN A 148 12.34 7.17 -8.63
N VAL A 149 13.62 7.46 -8.93
CA VAL A 149 14.04 8.06 -10.21
C VAL A 149 13.71 7.14 -11.37
N LEU A 150 14.08 5.85 -11.30
CA LEU A 150 13.74 4.88 -12.35
C LEU A 150 12.22 4.78 -12.57
N ALA A 151 11.42 4.77 -11.49
CA ALA A 151 9.97 4.74 -11.60
C ALA A 151 9.39 6.03 -12.23
N TYR A 152 10.04 7.17 -12.02
CA TYR A 152 9.69 8.44 -12.66
C TYR A 152 10.03 8.40 -14.16
N GLU A 153 11.24 7.96 -14.53
CA GLU A 153 11.67 7.82 -15.93
C GLU A 153 10.75 6.87 -16.71
N SER A 154 10.43 5.71 -16.15
CA SER A 154 9.48 4.78 -16.79
C SER A 154 8.09 5.41 -16.99
N LEU A 155 7.67 6.31 -16.10
CA LEU A 155 6.40 7.03 -16.23
C LEU A 155 6.47 8.11 -17.31
N THR A 156 7.52 8.94 -17.33
CA THR A 156 7.65 10.03 -18.31
C THR A 156 7.87 9.51 -19.74
N HIS A 157 8.52 8.36 -19.88
CA HIS A 157 8.77 7.69 -21.16
C HIS A 157 7.69 6.68 -21.57
N PHE A 158 6.65 6.47 -20.73
CA PHE A 158 5.61 5.47 -21.01
C PHE A 158 4.89 5.67 -22.35
N LEU A 159 4.70 6.93 -22.77
CA LEU A 159 4.03 7.27 -24.03
C LEU A 159 4.98 7.47 -25.21
N ASP A 160 6.27 7.14 -25.08
CA ASP A 160 7.24 7.34 -26.16
C ASP A 160 6.85 6.57 -27.43
N PHE A 161 6.30 5.36 -27.29
CA PHE A 161 5.77 4.58 -28.42
C PHE A 161 4.71 5.35 -29.23
N ALA A 162 3.94 6.24 -28.60
CA ALA A 162 2.89 7.03 -29.24
C ALA A 162 3.41 8.35 -29.84
N LYS A 163 4.46 8.92 -29.23
CA LYS A 163 5.06 10.21 -29.61
C LYS A 163 6.10 10.07 -30.73
N ILE A 164 6.86 8.98 -30.77
CA ILE A 164 7.95 8.78 -31.74
C ILE A 164 7.38 8.64 -33.17
N ARG A 165 8.10 9.21 -34.14
CA ARG A 165 7.87 9.02 -35.58
C ARG A 165 9.15 8.46 -36.16
N TYR A 166 9.05 7.35 -36.88
CA TYR A 166 10.20 6.66 -37.46
C TYR A 166 10.37 7.12 -38.91
N GLU A 167 11.53 7.65 -39.25
CA GLU A 167 11.89 8.04 -40.61
C GLU A 167 12.07 6.80 -41.48
N THR A 168 11.38 6.75 -42.63
CA THR A 168 11.40 5.56 -43.50
C THR A 168 12.70 5.45 -44.28
N GLU A 169 13.29 6.57 -44.71
CA GLU A 169 14.49 6.63 -45.55
C GLU A 169 15.74 6.07 -44.88
N ASN A 170 15.82 6.10 -43.55
CA ASN A 170 16.98 5.63 -42.78
C ASN A 170 16.98 4.12 -42.54
N ASN A 171 15.94 3.39 -42.98
CA ASN A 171 15.82 1.96 -42.76
C ASN A 171 15.29 1.24 -44.02
N ALA A 172 16.08 0.29 -44.53
CA ALA A 172 15.75 -0.44 -45.75
C ALA A 172 14.42 -1.23 -45.68
N ILE A 173 14.05 -1.74 -44.51
CA ILE A 173 12.79 -2.49 -44.29
C ILE A 173 11.60 -1.53 -44.23
N LEU A 174 11.75 -0.38 -43.59
CA LEU A 174 10.68 0.62 -43.58
C LEU A 174 10.46 1.20 -44.97
N THR A 175 11.54 1.47 -45.71
CA THR A 175 11.47 1.94 -47.10
C THR A 175 10.78 0.92 -48.02
N SER A 176 11.02 -0.39 -47.84
CA SER A 176 10.42 -1.42 -48.70
C SER A 176 8.90 -1.54 -48.53
N VAL A 177 8.36 -1.21 -47.35
CA VAL A 177 6.93 -1.35 -47.02
C VAL A 177 6.17 -0.03 -47.11
N PHE A 178 6.82 1.10 -46.81
CA PHE A 178 6.20 2.42 -46.68
C PHE A 178 6.84 3.46 -47.61
N ASN A 179 7.03 3.08 -48.88
CA ASN A 179 7.65 3.95 -49.89
C ASN A 179 6.85 5.24 -50.20
N ASP A 180 5.61 5.34 -49.73
CA ASP A 180 4.69 6.46 -49.92
C ASP A 180 4.70 7.46 -48.75
N ARG A 181 5.47 7.19 -47.68
CA ARG A 181 5.48 8.01 -46.46
C ARG A 181 6.91 8.35 -46.03
N GLU A 182 7.12 9.60 -45.63
CA GLU A 182 8.40 10.05 -45.05
C GLU A 182 8.59 9.51 -43.62
N THR A 183 7.49 9.40 -42.86
CA THR A 183 7.51 8.88 -41.48
C THR A 183 6.37 7.91 -41.23
N VAL A 184 6.60 6.97 -40.32
CA VAL A 184 5.61 5.98 -39.88
C VAL A 184 5.51 5.93 -38.36
N ARG A 185 4.39 5.40 -37.86
CA ARG A 185 4.12 5.25 -36.44
C ARG A 185 4.41 3.83 -35.96
N THR A 186 4.43 3.64 -34.64
CA THR A 186 4.54 2.30 -34.04
C THR A 186 3.41 1.40 -34.52
N SER A 187 2.16 1.88 -34.50
CA SER A 187 1.01 1.08 -34.96
C SER A 187 1.10 0.68 -36.44
N ASP A 188 1.60 1.55 -37.32
CA ASP A 188 1.82 1.23 -38.73
C ASP A 188 2.85 0.11 -38.89
N ILE A 189 3.97 0.19 -38.15
CA ILE A 189 5.05 -0.81 -38.16
C ILE A 189 4.51 -2.17 -37.71
N LEU A 190 3.81 -2.24 -36.58
CA LEU A 190 3.27 -3.49 -36.04
C LEU A 190 2.22 -4.13 -36.95
N GLU A 191 1.45 -3.33 -37.71
CA GLU A 191 0.42 -3.86 -38.60
C GLU A 191 1.00 -4.53 -39.85
N LYS A 192 2.07 -3.96 -40.43
CA LYS A 192 2.57 -4.38 -41.75
C LYS A 192 3.91 -5.11 -41.71
N ILE A 193 4.85 -4.71 -40.86
CA ILE A 193 6.21 -5.26 -40.87
C ILE A 193 6.26 -6.74 -40.48
N PRO A 194 5.57 -7.23 -39.43
CA PRO A 194 5.62 -8.66 -39.09
C PRO A 194 5.23 -9.58 -40.25
N LYS A 195 4.12 -9.26 -40.95
CA LYS A 195 3.64 -9.99 -42.13
C LYS A 195 4.65 -9.91 -43.30
N HIS A 196 5.27 -8.75 -43.48
CA HIS A 196 6.31 -8.57 -44.49
C HIS A 196 7.58 -9.39 -44.16
N MET A 197 7.98 -9.43 -42.89
CA MET A 197 9.12 -10.22 -42.42
C MET A 197 8.90 -11.72 -42.64
N GLU A 198 7.70 -12.23 -42.34
CA GLU A 198 7.36 -13.64 -42.61
C GLU A 198 7.55 -13.97 -44.10
N THR A 199 7.02 -13.12 -44.98
CA THR A 199 7.18 -13.26 -46.44
C THR A 199 8.66 -13.20 -46.86
N LEU A 200 9.44 -12.28 -46.29
CA LEU A 200 10.86 -12.14 -46.57
C LEU A 200 11.67 -13.34 -46.08
N ILE A 201 11.32 -13.91 -44.93
CA ILE A 201 11.97 -15.11 -44.38
C ILE A 201 11.72 -16.31 -45.30
N GLU A 202 10.47 -16.50 -45.76
CA GLU A 202 10.13 -17.56 -46.72
C GLU A 202 10.90 -17.41 -48.04
N GLN A 203 11.03 -16.18 -48.53
CA GLN A 203 11.75 -15.87 -49.77
C GLN A 203 13.27 -15.78 -49.60
N SER A 204 13.77 -15.77 -48.36
CA SER A 204 15.18 -15.51 -48.05
C SER A 204 16.12 -16.53 -48.70
N HIS A 205 15.69 -17.77 -48.87
CA HIS A 205 16.44 -18.83 -49.54
C HIS A 205 16.73 -18.55 -51.03
N GLN A 206 15.96 -17.65 -51.65
CA GLN A 206 16.09 -17.27 -53.06
C GLN A 206 16.97 -16.04 -53.28
N LEU A 207 17.26 -15.28 -52.20
CA LEU A 207 18.08 -14.07 -52.25
C LEU A 207 19.58 -14.41 -52.25
N SER A 208 20.37 -13.63 -52.99
CA SER A 208 21.83 -13.67 -52.95
C SER A 208 22.38 -13.08 -51.64
N ASP A 209 23.63 -13.41 -51.29
CA ASP A 209 24.24 -12.88 -50.05
C ASP A 209 24.41 -11.35 -50.08
N GLU A 210 24.59 -10.75 -51.26
CA GLU A 210 24.61 -9.28 -51.45
C GLU A 210 23.24 -8.64 -51.19
N GLU A 211 22.13 -9.34 -51.45
CA GLU A 211 20.76 -8.87 -51.19
C GLU A 211 20.32 -9.11 -49.73
N ARG A 212 20.83 -10.17 -49.09
CA ARG A 212 20.51 -10.51 -47.68
C ARG A 212 21.14 -9.56 -46.67
N GLN A 213 22.35 -9.08 -46.95
CA GLN A 213 23.11 -8.26 -46.01
C GLN A 213 22.41 -6.93 -45.63
N PRO A 214 21.92 -6.10 -46.58
CA PRO A 214 21.20 -4.87 -46.24
C PRO A 214 19.85 -5.16 -45.55
N LEU A 215 19.20 -6.28 -45.88
CA LEU A 215 17.95 -6.71 -45.25
C LEU A 215 18.17 -7.03 -43.75
N SER A 216 19.18 -7.84 -43.44
CA SER A 216 19.54 -8.19 -42.07
C SER A 216 19.95 -6.96 -41.24
N GLN A 217 20.71 -6.03 -41.84
CA GLN A 217 21.06 -4.78 -41.18
C GLN A 217 19.83 -3.91 -40.91
N GLY A 218 18.91 -3.79 -41.87
CA GLY A 218 17.65 -3.05 -41.70
C GLY A 218 16.76 -3.63 -40.60
N ILE A 219 16.69 -4.96 -40.48
CA ILE A 219 15.97 -5.65 -39.41
C ILE A 219 16.60 -5.32 -38.04
N ASN A 220 17.93 -5.45 -37.91
CA ASN A 220 18.62 -5.14 -36.66
C ASN A 220 18.45 -3.66 -36.26
N GLN A 221 18.52 -2.75 -37.23
CA GLN A 221 18.25 -1.33 -37.00
C GLN A 221 16.81 -1.08 -36.56
N LEU A 222 15.84 -1.76 -37.16
CA LEU A 222 14.43 -1.63 -36.78
C LEU A 222 14.20 -2.07 -35.34
N PHE A 223 14.70 -3.24 -34.95
CA PHE A 223 14.59 -3.71 -33.56
C PHE A 223 15.30 -2.77 -32.59
N SER A 224 16.50 -2.28 -32.93
CA SER A 224 17.18 -1.28 -32.10
C SER A 224 16.39 0.04 -31.95
N LEU A 225 15.59 0.43 -32.95
CA LEU A 225 14.71 1.60 -32.86
C LEU A 225 13.49 1.31 -31.96
N LEU A 226 12.92 0.11 -32.04
CA LEU A 226 11.77 -0.30 -31.25
C LEU A 226 12.15 -0.59 -29.79
N ASP A 227 13.36 -1.06 -29.50
CA ASP A 227 13.83 -1.40 -28.15
C ASP A 227 13.63 -0.25 -27.17
N HIS A 228 13.88 1.00 -27.58
CA HIS A 228 13.68 2.17 -26.73
C HIS A 228 12.20 2.36 -26.35
N ALA A 229 11.28 2.11 -27.29
CA ALA A 229 9.85 2.18 -27.04
C ALA A 229 9.37 1.02 -26.15
N VAL A 230 9.89 -0.19 -26.37
CA VAL A 230 9.55 -1.39 -25.58
C VAL A 230 9.98 -1.24 -24.12
N LEU A 231 11.22 -0.80 -23.87
CA LEU A 231 11.79 -0.70 -22.52
C LEU A 231 10.95 0.15 -21.56
N ASN A 232 10.27 1.18 -22.07
CA ASN A 232 9.55 2.15 -21.24
C ASN A 232 8.03 1.96 -21.25
N ALA A 233 7.49 1.18 -22.19
CA ALA A 233 6.05 1.05 -22.36
C ALA A 233 5.42 -0.14 -21.61
N GLY A 234 6.13 -0.73 -20.65
CA GLY A 234 5.71 -1.87 -19.83
C GLY A 234 5.11 -1.51 -18.45
N LEU A 235 4.87 -0.23 -18.16
CA LEU A 235 4.52 0.23 -16.80
C LEU A 235 3.19 -0.36 -16.28
N PHE A 236 2.17 -0.37 -17.13
CA PHE A 236 0.88 -1.00 -16.85
C PHE A 236 0.20 -1.41 -18.16
N ALA A 237 -0.61 -2.46 -18.08
CA ALA A 237 -1.41 -2.92 -19.20
C ALA A 237 -2.75 -2.19 -19.22
N PHE A 238 -3.16 -1.68 -20.39
CA PHE A 238 -4.42 -0.94 -20.53
C PHE A 238 -5.39 -1.58 -21.54
N LEU A 239 -4.92 -2.49 -22.40
CA LEU A 239 -5.78 -3.19 -23.35
C LEU A 239 -6.15 -4.56 -22.80
N ALA A 240 -7.43 -4.70 -22.45
CA ALA A 240 -8.02 -6.00 -22.22
C ALA A 240 -8.08 -6.81 -23.54
N PRO A 241 -7.91 -8.14 -23.47
CA PRO A 241 -8.03 -9.01 -24.64
C PRO A 241 -9.40 -8.95 -25.30
N ASP A 242 -9.41 -9.11 -26.62
CA ASP A 242 -10.63 -9.13 -27.44
C ASP A 242 -11.45 -10.40 -27.22
N GLU A 243 -10.78 -11.54 -27.02
CA GLU A 243 -11.43 -12.82 -26.74
C GLU A 243 -11.60 -13.07 -25.23
N ARG A 244 -12.70 -13.75 -24.86
CA ARG A 244 -12.99 -14.10 -23.46
C ARG A 244 -12.07 -15.18 -22.89
N GLU A 245 -11.50 -16.02 -23.75
CA GLU A 245 -10.66 -17.15 -23.35
C GLU A 245 -9.21 -16.74 -23.07
N GLU A 246 -8.76 -15.64 -23.66
CA GLU A 246 -7.49 -14.99 -23.33
C GLU A 246 -7.61 -14.21 -22.02
N ASN A 247 -6.64 -14.38 -21.12
CA ASN A 247 -6.71 -13.87 -19.74
C ASN A 247 -5.72 -12.76 -19.42
N VAL A 248 -4.94 -12.29 -20.40
CA VAL A 248 -3.80 -11.40 -20.15
C VAL A 248 -4.09 -10.04 -20.76
N TRP A 249 -4.09 -9.00 -19.91
CA TRP A 249 -4.06 -7.63 -20.39
C TRP A 249 -2.66 -7.35 -20.91
N LEU A 250 -2.56 -6.70 -22.07
CA LEU A 250 -1.27 -6.39 -22.67
C LEU A 250 -0.90 -4.93 -22.43
N SER A 251 0.35 -4.70 -22.03
CA SER A 251 1.00 -3.40 -22.11
C SER A 251 1.43 -3.11 -23.55
N PRO A 252 1.68 -1.85 -23.93
CA PRO A 252 2.27 -1.56 -25.24
C PRO A 252 3.57 -2.31 -25.51
N ALA A 253 4.41 -2.51 -24.49
CA ALA A 253 5.60 -3.34 -24.61
C ALA A 253 5.24 -4.77 -25.03
N ASP A 254 4.29 -5.41 -24.32
CA ASP A 254 3.84 -6.77 -24.66
C ASP A 254 3.22 -6.83 -26.07
N ILE A 255 2.48 -5.80 -26.49
CA ILE A 255 1.87 -5.74 -27.83
C ILE A 255 2.96 -5.63 -28.90
N MET A 256 3.97 -4.79 -28.67
CA MET A 256 5.11 -4.66 -29.58
C MET A 256 5.86 -5.98 -29.70
N GLU A 257 6.18 -6.65 -28.58
CA GLU A 257 6.88 -7.93 -28.58
C GLU A 257 6.04 -9.04 -29.26
N GLN A 258 4.79 -9.23 -28.82
CA GLN A 258 3.94 -10.31 -29.32
C GLN A 258 3.55 -10.15 -30.79
N SER A 259 3.55 -8.93 -31.33
CA SER A 259 3.27 -8.68 -32.76
C SER A 259 4.34 -9.29 -33.68
N PHE A 260 5.56 -9.51 -33.21
CA PHE A 260 6.63 -10.15 -33.99
C PHE A 260 6.81 -11.65 -33.68
N GLU A 261 6.24 -12.15 -32.58
CA GLU A 261 6.40 -13.54 -32.14
C GLU A 261 5.16 -14.42 -32.36
N SER A 262 3.96 -13.84 -32.24
CA SER A 262 2.70 -14.59 -32.20
C SER A 262 2.08 -14.77 -33.58
N THR A 263 1.46 -15.93 -33.80
CA THR A 263 0.60 -16.19 -34.98
C THR A 263 -0.84 -15.70 -34.76
N ALA A 264 -1.20 -15.24 -33.55
CA ALA A 264 -2.53 -14.72 -33.25
C ALA A 264 -2.70 -13.30 -33.79
N SER A 265 -3.93 -12.92 -34.18
CA SER A 265 -4.21 -11.57 -34.66
C SER A 265 -4.07 -10.55 -33.53
N MET A 266 -3.23 -9.53 -33.76
CA MET A 266 -3.03 -8.39 -32.87
C MET A 266 -3.81 -7.14 -33.30
N ASP A 267 -4.67 -7.24 -34.31
CA ASP A 267 -5.28 -6.08 -34.98
C ASP A 267 -6.05 -5.17 -34.00
N GLY A 268 -6.80 -5.77 -33.07
CA GLY A 268 -7.54 -5.02 -32.06
C GLY A 268 -6.67 -4.40 -30.96
N TYR A 269 -5.46 -4.90 -30.72
CA TYR A 269 -4.49 -4.28 -29.82
C TYR A 269 -3.76 -3.12 -30.51
N ILE A 270 -3.39 -3.31 -31.78
CA ILE A 270 -2.75 -2.28 -32.61
C ILE A 270 -3.67 -1.07 -32.80
N GLU A 271 -4.98 -1.29 -33.00
CA GLU A 271 -5.96 -0.20 -33.04
C GLU A 271 -6.01 0.58 -31.71
N GLY A 272 -5.86 -0.11 -30.58
CA GLY A 272 -5.73 0.54 -29.28
C GLY A 272 -4.51 1.46 -29.20
N LEU A 273 -3.35 1.02 -29.68
CA LEU A 273 -2.13 1.85 -29.77
C LEU A 273 -2.34 3.07 -30.67
N ARG A 274 -3.03 2.88 -31.81
CA ARG A 274 -3.35 3.96 -32.75
C ARG A 274 -4.20 5.06 -32.12
N ILE A 275 -5.12 4.72 -31.21
CA ILE A 275 -5.91 5.71 -30.47
C ILE A 275 -5.01 6.53 -29.52
N PHE A 276 -4.00 5.91 -28.88
CA PHE A 276 -3.02 6.64 -28.07
C PHE A 276 -2.16 7.58 -28.91
N GLU A 277 -1.69 7.13 -30.08
CA GLU A 277 -0.97 7.98 -31.04
C GLU A 277 -1.82 9.20 -31.44
N ALA A 278 -3.09 9.00 -31.81
CA ALA A 278 -4.02 10.08 -32.14
C ALA A 278 -4.29 11.03 -30.96
N MET A 279 -4.34 10.51 -29.74
CA MET A 279 -4.46 11.31 -28.52
C MET A 279 -3.22 12.19 -28.31
N THR A 280 -2.01 11.66 -28.52
CA THR A 280 -0.78 12.47 -28.43
C THR A 280 -0.70 13.54 -29.52
N ASP A 281 -1.17 13.27 -30.74
CA ASP A 281 -1.20 14.27 -31.83
C ASP A 281 -2.16 15.43 -31.53
N SER A 282 -3.23 15.16 -30.78
CA SER A 282 -4.29 16.14 -30.51
C SER A 282 -4.06 17.01 -29.28
N LEU A 283 -2.92 16.85 -28.57
CA LEU A 283 -2.57 17.59 -27.35
C LEU A 283 -2.67 19.13 -27.49
N THR A 284 -2.38 19.66 -28.68
CA THR A 284 -2.44 21.12 -28.95
C THR A 284 -3.86 21.66 -29.11
N SER A 285 -4.86 20.78 -29.26
CA SER A 285 -6.26 21.14 -29.48
C SER A 285 -7.15 20.50 -28.40
N PRO A 286 -7.60 21.27 -27.39
CA PRO A 286 -8.37 20.72 -26.27
C PRO A 286 -9.61 19.94 -26.66
N SER A 287 -10.33 20.37 -27.71
CA SER A 287 -11.52 19.66 -28.19
C SER A 287 -11.16 18.34 -28.88
N ALA A 288 -10.13 18.32 -29.72
CA ALA A 288 -9.70 17.11 -30.40
C ALA A 288 -9.10 16.09 -29.41
N PHE A 289 -8.35 16.57 -28.41
CA PHE A 289 -7.85 15.73 -27.32
C PHE A 289 -8.99 15.11 -26.52
N TYR A 290 -10.01 15.90 -26.19
CA TYR A 290 -11.18 15.38 -25.47
C TYR A 290 -11.95 14.32 -26.28
N ASP A 291 -12.14 14.53 -27.58
CA ASP A 291 -12.84 13.57 -28.44
C ASP A 291 -12.07 12.25 -28.61
N THR A 292 -10.74 12.32 -28.76
CA THR A 292 -9.88 11.12 -28.84
C THR A 292 -9.84 10.38 -27.50
N LEU A 293 -9.70 11.08 -26.37
CA LEU A 293 -9.79 10.51 -25.03
C LEU A 293 -11.14 9.83 -24.79
N ARG A 294 -12.24 10.46 -25.20
CA ARG A 294 -13.57 9.88 -25.07
C ARG A 294 -13.72 8.62 -25.92
N ASN A 295 -13.10 8.58 -27.10
CA ASN A 295 -13.07 7.37 -27.92
C ASN A 295 -12.27 6.26 -27.23
N LEU A 296 -11.07 6.57 -26.72
CA LEU A 296 -10.23 5.64 -25.97
C LEU A 296 -11.00 5.04 -24.78
N HIS A 297 -11.57 5.91 -23.96
CA HIS A 297 -12.36 5.55 -22.79
C HIS A 297 -13.49 4.60 -23.13
N ARG A 298 -14.24 4.88 -24.21
CA ARG A 298 -15.32 4.02 -24.69
C ARG A 298 -14.82 2.62 -25.06
N VAL A 299 -13.72 2.52 -25.82
CA VAL A 299 -13.16 1.25 -26.27
C VAL A 299 -12.69 0.42 -25.06
N LEU A 300 -11.89 1.02 -24.17
CA LEU A 300 -11.33 0.31 -23.02
C LEU A 300 -12.43 -0.19 -22.05
N ILE A 301 -13.42 0.64 -21.76
CA ILE A 301 -14.53 0.23 -20.87
C ILE A 301 -15.41 -0.82 -21.52
N SER A 302 -15.68 -0.71 -22.83
CA SER A 302 -16.49 -1.70 -23.54
C SER A 302 -15.86 -3.10 -23.42
N ARG A 303 -14.53 -3.21 -23.63
CA ARG A 303 -13.80 -4.47 -23.47
C ARG A 303 -13.81 -4.98 -22.03
N ALA A 304 -13.43 -4.13 -21.07
CA ALA A 304 -13.40 -4.51 -19.65
C ALA A 304 -14.79 -4.90 -19.11
N THR A 305 -15.86 -4.24 -19.57
CA THR A 305 -17.24 -4.56 -19.16
C THR A 305 -17.71 -5.89 -19.73
N ALA A 306 -17.37 -6.20 -20.99
CA ALA A 306 -17.72 -7.47 -21.62
C ALA A 306 -17.16 -8.70 -20.88
N ARG A 307 -16.10 -8.48 -20.09
CA ARG A 307 -15.40 -9.46 -19.24
C ARG A 307 -15.74 -9.35 -17.75
N ASN A 308 -16.67 -8.45 -17.37
CA ASN A 308 -17.04 -8.18 -15.97
C ASN A 308 -15.89 -7.65 -15.09
N GLU A 309 -14.85 -7.08 -15.71
CA GLU A 309 -13.64 -6.56 -15.04
C GLU A 309 -13.78 -5.07 -14.64
N TYR A 310 -14.79 -4.37 -15.17
CA TYR A 310 -15.06 -2.94 -14.88
C TYR A 310 -15.95 -2.69 -13.65
N LYS A 311 -16.54 -3.75 -13.07
CA LYS A 311 -17.63 -3.68 -12.08
C LYS A 311 -17.36 -2.78 -10.88
N HIS A 312 -16.13 -2.78 -10.35
CA HIS A 312 -15.78 -2.09 -9.10
C HIS A 312 -14.92 -0.83 -9.29
N ILE A 313 -14.60 -0.45 -10.53
CA ILE A 313 -13.69 0.68 -10.83
C ILE A 313 -14.23 1.98 -10.24
N ASN A 314 -15.48 2.33 -10.53
CA ASN A 314 -16.10 3.55 -9.99
C ASN A 314 -16.22 3.53 -8.46
N LEU A 315 -16.44 2.35 -7.87
CA LEU A 315 -16.52 2.20 -6.42
C LEU A 315 -15.18 2.49 -5.74
N GLU A 316 -14.08 2.06 -6.34
CA GLU A 316 -12.73 2.32 -5.84
C GLU A 316 -12.35 3.82 -5.94
N ILE A 317 -12.70 4.48 -7.05
CA ILE A 317 -12.54 5.94 -7.19
C ILE A 317 -13.32 6.66 -6.08
N HIS A 318 -14.58 6.28 -5.88
CA HIS A 318 -15.41 6.86 -4.81
C HIS A 318 -14.78 6.62 -3.44
N TYR A 319 -14.28 5.41 -3.17
CA TYR A 319 -13.64 5.05 -1.91
C TYR A 319 -12.47 5.97 -1.56
N TYR A 320 -11.55 6.21 -2.51
CA TYR A 320 -10.40 7.08 -2.29
C TYR A 320 -10.77 8.57 -2.26
N ARG A 321 -11.75 9.03 -3.04
CA ARG A 321 -12.24 10.42 -2.99
C ARG A 321 -12.96 10.72 -1.66
N ALA A 322 -13.74 9.78 -1.14
CA ALA A 322 -14.53 9.95 0.08
C ALA A 322 -13.70 9.99 1.38
N ASN A 323 -12.46 9.47 1.38
CA ASN A 323 -11.51 9.55 2.50
C ASN A 323 -12.08 9.09 3.87
N TYR A 324 -12.88 8.02 3.88
CA TYR A 324 -13.58 7.52 5.07
C TYR A 324 -12.68 7.33 6.31
N LEU A 325 -11.46 6.83 6.11
CA LEU A 325 -10.51 6.56 7.21
C LEU A 325 -10.01 7.85 7.87
N PHE A 326 -9.76 8.91 7.08
CA PHE A 326 -9.36 10.21 7.60
C PHE A 326 -10.46 10.80 8.48
N PHE A 327 -11.70 10.84 7.98
CA PHE A 327 -12.83 11.33 8.76
C PHE A 327 -13.10 10.46 10.00
N SER A 328 -12.96 9.14 9.89
CA SER A 328 -13.12 8.22 11.03
C SER A 328 -12.09 8.50 12.12
N GLN A 329 -10.82 8.76 11.77
CA GLN A 329 -9.77 9.10 12.72
C GLN A 329 -10.06 10.40 13.48
N TRP A 330 -10.51 11.45 12.79
CA TRP A 330 -10.90 12.71 13.43
C TRP A 330 -12.15 12.57 14.30
N LEU A 331 -13.10 11.73 13.89
CA LEU A 331 -14.25 11.39 14.71
C LEU A 331 -13.82 10.61 15.96
N PHE A 332 -12.88 9.67 15.87
CA PHE A 332 -12.31 8.99 17.06
C PHE A 332 -11.63 9.97 18.01
N LEU A 333 -10.86 10.94 17.50
CA LEU A 333 -10.28 12.00 18.32
C LEU A 333 -11.39 12.82 19.01
N THR A 334 -12.43 13.20 18.27
CA THR A 334 -13.57 13.94 18.81
C THR A 334 -14.27 13.15 19.91
N SER A 335 -14.56 11.86 19.68
CA SER A 335 -15.15 10.97 20.69
C SER A 335 -14.25 10.85 21.92
N PHE A 336 -12.93 10.72 21.75
CA PHE A 336 -11.98 10.67 22.85
C PHE A 336 -12.03 11.95 23.72
N LEU A 337 -12.03 13.14 23.09
CA LEU A 337 -12.13 14.42 23.78
C LEU A 337 -13.48 14.59 24.49
N LEU A 338 -14.58 14.20 23.83
CA LEU A 338 -15.91 14.19 24.46
C LEU A 338 -15.90 13.28 25.69
N ILE A 339 -15.47 12.03 25.55
CA ILE A 339 -15.40 11.11 26.69
C ILE A 339 -14.56 11.73 27.81
N ALA A 340 -13.41 12.33 27.52
CA ALA A 340 -12.57 13.01 28.52
C ALA A 340 -13.32 14.12 29.28
N ILE A 341 -14.11 14.96 28.60
CA ILE A 341 -14.95 15.99 29.23
C ILE A 341 -15.96 15.36 30.20
N THR A 342 -16.50 14.18 29.88
CA THR A 342 -17.45 13.51 30.79
C THR A 342 -16.81 13.19 32.15
N TRP A 343 -15.50 12.93 32.20
CA TRP A 343 -14.79 12.64 33.45
C TRP A 343 -14.74 13.85 34.39
N LEU A 344 -14.88 15.06 33.84
CA LEU A 344 -14.90 16.33 34.58
C LEU A 344 -16.32 16.74 35.04
N ARG A 345 -17.39 16.13 34.47
CA ARG A 345 -18.78 16.49 34.76
C ARG A 345 -19.48 15.47 35.65
N LYS A 346 -20.50 15.93 36.40
CA LYS A 346 -21.38 15.05 37.19
C LYS A 346 -22.17 14.12 36.27
N LYS A 347 -22.41 12.88 36.72
CA LYS A 347 -23.02 11.79 35.93
C LYS A 347 -24.49 12.01 35.52
N SER A 348 -25.16 13.08 35.96
CA SER A 348 -26.62 13.25 35.89
C SER A 348 -27.16 14.05 34.69
N ASP A 349 -26.33 14.48 33.74
CA ASP A 349 -26.78 15.32 32.62
C ASP A 349 -27.19 14.48 31.40
N GLY A 350 -28.22 14.90 30.64
CA GLY A 350 -28.61 14.30 29.35
C GLY A 350 -27.48 14.24 28.31
N TRP A 351 -26.47 15.09 28.47
CA TRP A 351 -25.21 15.05 27.72
C TRP A 351 -24.44 13.73 27.87
N SER A 352 -24.58 13.04 28.99
CA SER A 352 -23.93 11.74 29.21
C SER A 352 -24.41 10.66 28.23
N LEU A 353 -25.67 10.72 27.78
CA LEU A 353 -26.21 9.78 26.80
C LEU A 353 -25.58 10.00 25.42
N LEU A 354 -25.56 11.26 24.95
CA LEU A 354 -24.93 11.63 23.68
C LEU A 354 -23.45 11.21 23.66
N MET A 355 -22.75 11.42 24.78
CA MET A 355 -21.34 11.12 24.92
C MET A 355 -21.06 9.61 24.99
N ASN A 356 -22.00 8.81 25.51
CA ASN A 356 -21.91 7.33 25.50
C ASN A 356 -22.09 6.72 24.09
N PHE A 357 -22.74 7.44 23.16
CA PHE A 357 -22.88 7.01 21.77
C PHE A 357 -21.89 7.68 20.82
N SER A 358 -21.03 8.57 21.32
CA SER A 358 -20.05 9.29 20.51
C SER A 358 -19.07 8.38 19.76
N LEU A 359 -18.86 7.14 20.22
CA LEU A 359 -17.97 6.17 19.57
C LEU A 359 -18.63 5.43 18.39
N LEU A 360 -19.96 5.47 18.25
CA LEU A 360 -20.66 4.78 17.16
C LEU A 360 -20.36 5.37 15.77
N PRO A 361 -20.43 6.69 15.53
CA PRO A 361 -20.13 7.25 14.21
C PRO A 361 -18.73 6.89 13.65
N PRO A 362 -17.62 7.02 14.41
CA PRO A 362 -16.31 6.62 13.88
C PRO A 362 -16.20 5.11 13.64
N ILE A 363 -16.78 4.28 14.50
CA ILE A 363 -16.84 2.82 14.31
C ILE A 363 -17.61 2.48 13.03
N ALA A 364 -18.77 3.10 12.82
CA ALA A 364 -19.59 2.87 11.64
C ALA A 364 -18.83 3.26 10.37
N LEU A 365 -18.15 4.40 10.37
CA LEU A 365 -17.38 4.85 9.21
C LEU A 365 -16.18 3.94 8.91
N LEU A 366 -15.50 3.44 9.95
CA LEU A 366 -14.44 2.44 9.82
C LEU A 366 -14.99 1.12 9.26
N ALA A 367 -16.12 0.65 9.78
CA ALA A 367 -16.77 -0.58 9.31
C ALA A 367 -17.25 -0.45 7.85
N ILE A 368 -17.82 0.70 7.47
CA ILE A 368 -18.19 1.01 6.08
C ILE A 368 -16.95 0.99 5.19
N SER A 369 -15.86 1.66 5.61
CA SER A 369 -14.61 1.67 4.86
C SER A 369 -14.12 0.23 4.62
N ILE A 370 -13.98 -0.57 5.67
CA ILE A 370 -13.57 -1.98 5.60
C ILE A 370 -14.49 -2.79 4.67
N THR A 371 -15.80 -2.60 4.76
CA THR A 371 -16.79 -3.30 3.93
C THR A 371 -16.68 -2.94 2.46
N LEU A 372 -16.47 -1.66 2.13
CA LEU A 372 -16.24 -1.22 0.75
C LEU A 372 -14.97 -1.87 0.18
N ARG A 373 -13.91 -2.01 0.98
CA ARG A 373 -12.72 -2.77 0.55
C ARG A 373 -13.06 -4.23 0.28
N CYS A 374 -13.89 -4.86 1.11
CA CYS A 374 -14.34 -6.24 0.88
C CYS A 374 -15.07 -6.39 -0.45
N ILE A 375 -15.91 -5.41 -0.81
CA ILE A 375 -16.66 -5.42 -2.06
C ILE A 375 -15.72 -5.24 -3.25
N ILE A 376 -14.81 -4.27 -3.19
CA ILE A 376 -13.84 -3.99 -4.26
C ILE A 376 -12.92 -5.19 -4.50
N ARG A 377 -12.51 -5.89 -3.44
CA ARG A 377 -11.59 -7.04 -3.52
C ARG A 377 -12.28 -8.39 -3.60
N GLU A 378 -13.61 -8.41 -3.49
CA GLU A 378 -14.45 -9.61 -3.41
C GLU A 378 -13.96 -10.63 -2.36
N ARG A 379 -13.34 -10.12 -1.27
CA ARG A 379 -12.74 -10.93 -0.19
C ARG A 379 -12.58 -10.14 1.10
N PRO A 380 -12.40 -10.80 2.26
CA PRO A 380 -12.12 -10.13 3.52
C PRO A 380 -10.82 -9.30 3.51
N PRO A 381 -10.74 -8.18 4.25
CA PRO A 381 -9.61 -7.25 4.21
C PRO A 381 -8.63 -7.63 5.32
N VAL A 382 -7.92 -8.73 5.13
CA VAL A 382 -6.93 -9.25 6.09
C VAL A 382 -5.70 -9.84 5.37
N THR A 383 -5.45 -9.40 4.14
CA THR A 383 -4.37 -9.93 3.28
C THR A 383 -3.06 -9.19 3.49
N THR A 384 -3.11 -7.93 3.95
CA THR A 384 -1.94 -7.09 4.21
C THR A 384 -1.87 -6.65 5.67
N LEU A 385 -0.68 -6.25 6.14
CA LEU A 385 -0.53 -5.65 7.47
C LEU A 385 -1.42 -4.42 7.63
N TYR A 386 -1.47 -3.55 6.63
CA TYR A 386 -2.36 -2.39 6.60
C TYR A 386 -3.82 -2.77 6.87
N GLU A 387 -4.34 -3.76 6.16
CA GLU A 387 -5.69 -4.28 6.33
C GLU A 387 -5.93 -4.86 7.74
N THR A 388 -4.99 -5.65 8.24
CA THR A 388 -5.09 -6.22 9.61
C THR A 388 -5.03 -5.15 10.70
N ILE A 389 -4.35 -4.00 10.48
CA ILE A 389 -4.36 -2.86 11.41
C ILE A 389 -5.77 -2.27 11.48
N LEU A 390 -6.41 -2.02 10.34
CA LEU A 390 -7.78 -1.49 10.29
C LEU A 390 -8.77 -2.43 10.98
N PHE A 391 -8.67 -3.73 10.69
CA PHE A 391 -9.57 -4.72 11.28
C PHE A 391 -9.36 -4.87 12.79
N SER A 392 -8.10 -4.96 13.26
CA SER A 392 -7.79 -4.98 14.71
C SER A 392 -8.27 -3.71 15.43
N THR A 393 -8.17 -2.56 14.77
CA THR A 393 -8.67 -1.27 15.27
C THR A 393 -10.19 -1.29 15.44
N LEU A 394 -10.91 -1.83 14.46
CA LEU A 394 -12.36 -2.00 14.54
C LEU A 394 -12.74 -2.91 15.73
N ILE A 395 -12.06 -4.05 15.91
CA ILE A 395 -12.32 -4.97 17.01
C ILE A 395 -12.06 -4.31 18.37
N ALA A 396 -10.94 -3.60 18.53
CA ALA A 396 -10.62 -2.88 19.76
C ALA A 396 -11.66 -1.78 20.09
N ALA A 397 -12.12 -1.03 19.07
CA ALA A 397 -13.15 -0.01 19.24
C ALA A 397 -14.51 -0.62 19.61
N LEU A 398 -14.90 -1.72 18.96
CA LEU A 398 -16.13 -2.48 19.28
C LEU A 398 -16.09 -3.06 20.70
N LEU A 399 -14.96 -3.64 21.12
CA LEU A 399 -14.78 -4.11 22.49
C LEU A 399 -14.89 -2.94 23.49
N GLY A 400 -14.26 -1.81 23.19
CA GLY A 400 -14.36 -0.61 24.03
C GLY A 400 -15.79 -0.12 24.21
N PHE A 401 -16.58 -0.12 23.14
CA PHE A 401 -18.01 0.21 23.18
C PHE A 401 -18.83 -0.84 23.94
N ALA A 402 -18.71 -2.12 23.57
CA ALA A 402 -19.49 -3.21 24.16
C ALA A 402 -19.25 -3.37 25.66
N LEU A 403 -17.99 -3.25 26.10
CA LEU A 403 -17.63 -3.33 27.51
C LEU A 403 -18.10 -2.12 28.31
N GLU A 404 -18.31 -0.96 27.68
CA GLU A 404 -18.90 0.20 28.36
C GLU A 404 -20.36 -0.08 28.75
N LEU A 405 -21.11 -0.79 27.90
CA LEU A 405 -22.50 -1.17 28.19
C LEU A 405 -22.63 -2.00 29.49
N VAL A 406 -21.59 -2.79 29.78
CA VAL A 406 -21.51 -3.64 30.98
C VAL A 406 -20.89 -2.90 32.17
N SER A 407 -19.72 -2.29 31.98
CA SER A 407 -18.88 -1.77 33.07
C SER A 407 -19.23 -0.37 33.53
N ARG A 408 -19.78 0.48 32.64
CA ARG A 408 -20.22 1.87 32.90
C ARG A 408 -19.18 2.73 33.64
N ASN A 409 -17.90 2.45 33.41
CA ASN A 409 -16.77 3.10 34.08
C ASN A 409 -15.99 4.04 33.15
N ARG A 410 -16.37 4.13 31.87
CA ARG A 410 -15.81 4.95 30.79
C ARG A 410 -14.39 4.63 30.39
N ILE A 411 -13.71 3.69 31.06
CA ILE A 411 -12.33 3.31 30.75
C ILE A 411 -12.31 2.57 29.42
N SER A 412 -13.14 1.54 29.28
CA SER A 412 -13.21 0.73 28.07
C SER A 412 -13.56 1.58 26.84
N MET A 413 -14.51 2.51 26.99
CA MET A 413 -14.88 3.43 25.94
C MET A 413 -13.73 4.39 25.56
N SER A 414 -13.02 4.93 26.56
CA SER A 414 -11.85 5.81 26.34
C SER A 414 -10.72 5.06 25.62
N LEU A 415 -10.48 3.80 26.02
CA LEU A 415 -9.51 2.94 25.34
C LEU A 415 -9.96 2.63 23.91
N GLY A 416 -11.24 2.31 23.68
CA GLY A 416 -11.77 2.08 22.34
C GLY A 416 -11.57 3.29 21.41
N ALA A 417 -11.81 4.50 21.91
CA ALA A 417 -11.57 5.73 21.17
C ALA A 417 -10.07 5.98 20.91
N LEU A 418 -9.21 5.72 21.90
CA LEU A 418 -7.76 5.85 21.77
C LEU A 418 -7.19 4.84 20.76
N PHE A 419 -7.64 3.58 20.80
CA PHE A 419 -7.26 2.57 19.80
C PHE A 419 -7.74 2.95 18.40
N GLY A 420 -8.98 3.46 18.27
CA GLY A 420 -9.48 3.99 17.01
C GLY A 420 -8.59 5.09 16.42
N LEU A 421 -8.19 6.04 17.26
CA LEU A 421 -7.30 7.14 16.87
C LEU A 421 -5.90 6.65 16.49
N LEU A 422 -5.24 5.90 17.38
CA LEU A 422 -3.86 5.45 17.18
C LEU A 422 -3.76 4.38 16.09
N GLY A 423 -4.74 3.49 15.99
CA GLY A 423 -4.79 2.44 14.98
C GLY A 423 -4.89 3.00 13.56
N LEU A 424 -5.77 4.00 13.34
CA LEU A 424 -5.85 4.69 12.04
C LEU A 424 -4.63 5.55 11.75
N PHE A 425 -4.04 6.18 12.77
CA PHE A 425 -2.76 6.86 12.63
C PHE A 425 -1.63 5.90 12.19
N PHE A 426 -1.56 4.72 12.79
CA PHE A 426 -0.58 3.70 12.40
C PHE A 426 -0.85 3.16 10.99
N ALA A 427 -2.11 2.94 10.61
CA ALA A 427 -2.47 2.53 9.25
C ALA A 427 -2.00 3.57 8.22
N TRP A 428 -2.27 4.86 8.46
CA TRP A 428 -1.78 5.95 7.62
C TRP A 428 -0.24 6.02 7.57
N ARG A 429 0.42 5.86 8.72
CA ARG A 429 1.89 5.90 8.79
C ARG A 429 2.54 4.72 8.06
N TYR A 430 1.89 3.56 8.09
CA TYR A 430 2.28 2.36 7.35
C TYR A 430 2.12 2.58 5.84
N GLU A 431 0.93 3.03 5.40
CA GLU A 431 0.67 3.36 3.99
C GLU A 431 1.68 4.38 3.44
N ALA A 432 1.95 5.45 4.18
CA ALA A 432 2.92 6.48 3.78
C ALA A 432 4.37 6.00 3.79
N ARG A 433 4.68 4.93 4.52
CA ARG A 433 6.03 4.34 4.56
C ARG A 433 6.25 3.41 3.37
N GLU A 434 5.31 2.51 3.13
CA GLU A 434 5.42 1.53 2.05
C GLU A 434 5.26 2.21 0.68
N GLY A 435 4.39 3.22 0.60
CA GLY A 435 4.17 3.96 -0.65
C GLY A 435 3.51 3.13 -1.76
N THR A 436 3.08 1.91 -1.47
CA THR A 436 2.49 0.98 -2.44
C THR A 436 0.97 0.88 -2.27
N ASP A 437 0.31 0.35 -3.30
CA ASP A 437 -1.11 0.04 -3.28
C ASP A 437 -1.47 -0.81 -2.05
N THR A 438 -2.47 -0.36 -1.28
CA THR A 438 -2.91 -1.04 -0.06
C THR A 438 -3.84 -2.22 -0.34
N MET A 439 -4.25 -2.40 -1.60
CA MET A 439 -5.13 -3.47 -2.07
C MET A 439 -4.46 -4.36 -3.13
N PRO A 440 -3.23 -4.88 -2.92
CA PRO A 440 -2.48 -5.59 -3.94
C PRO A 440 -3.20 -6.89 -4.38
N ALA A 441 -2.81 -7.42 -5.55
CA ALA A 441 -3.15 -8.79 -5.93
C ALA A 441 -2.66 -9.76 -4.85
N VAL A 442 -3.40 -10.86 -4.66
CA VAL A 442 -3.07 -11.83 -3.63
C VAL A 442 -2.21 -12.94 -4.20
N ILE A 443 -1.25 -13.39 -3.40
CA ILE A 443 -0.40 -14.53 -3.71
C ILE A 443 -1.27 -15.79 -3.76
N ALA A 444 -1.02 -16.70 -4.70
CA ALA A 444 -1.88 -17.85 -5.01
C ALA A 444 -2.35 -18.67 -3.78
N VAL A 445 -1.49 -18.89 -2.76
CA VAL A 445 -1.86 -19.65 -1.55
C VAL A 445 -2.94 -18.94 -0.72
N LEU A 446 -2.95 -17.62 -0.75
CA LEU A 446 -3.91 -16.76 -0.06
C LEU A 446 -5.20 -16.55 -0.89
N ASP A 447 -5.27 -17.08 -2.12
CA ASP A 447 -6.42 -16.93 -3.04
C ASP A 447 -7.59 -17.89 -2.71
N THR A 448 -7.70 -18.33 -1.46
CA THR A 448 -8.86 -19.08 -0.96
C THR A 448 -9.68 -18.19 -0.05
N ASN A 449 -10.79 -17.67 -0.58
CA ASN A 449 -11.70 -16.80 0.18
C ASN A 449 -12.23 -17.44 1.47
N PHE A 450 -12.41 -18.77 1.47
CA PHE A 450 -12.87 -19.52 2.64
C PHE A 450 -11.92 -19.37 3.84
N TRP A 451 -10.63 -19.64 3.67
CA TRP A 451 -9.66 -19.59 4.76
C TRP A 451 -9.34 -18.17 5.19
N LEU A 452 -9.28 -17.24 4.23
CA LEU A 452 -9.12 -15.83 4.53
C LEU A 452 -10.29 -15.31 5.39
N ALA A 453 -11.51 -15.74 5.09
CA ALA A 453 -12.73 -15.31 5.80
C ALA A 453 -12.90 -15.95 7.18
N ILE A 454 -12.42 -17.16 7.40
CA ILE A 454 -12.66 -17.89 8.66
C ILE A 454 -11.41 -17.91 9.53
N HIS A 455 -10.28 -18.41 9.04
CA HIS A 455 -9.07 -18.52 9.86
C HIS A 455 -8.48 -17.14 10.18
N VAL A 456 -8.18 -16.34 9.16
CA VAL A 456 -7.41 -15.09 9.34
C VAL A 456 -8.23 -14.04 10.10
N THR A 457 -9.52 -13.89 9.81
CA THR A 457 -10.37 -12.99 10.60
C THR A 457 -10.47 -13.43 12.06
N THR A 458 -10.61 -14.73 12.34
CA THR A 458 -10.70 -15.28 13.70
C THR A 458 -9.43 -14.99 14.50
N ILE A 459 -8.25 -15.24 13.93
CA ILE A 459 -6.98 -14.98 14.64
C ILE A 459 -6.78 -13.47 14.89
N ILE A 460 -7.12 -12.60 13.94
CA ILE A 460 -6.97 -11.14 14.08
C ILE A 460 -7.97 -10.55 15.09
N ILE A 461 -9.19 -11.11 15.22
CA ILE A 461 -10.10 -10.77 16.34
C ILE A 461 -9.42 -11.06 17.68
N GLY A 462 -8.75 -12.21 17.78
CA GLY A 462 -7.94 -12.58 18.94
C GLY A 462 -6.81 -11.60 19.22
N TYR A 463 -6.08 -11.15 18.19
CA TYR A 463 -4.99 -10.18 18.34
C TYR A 463 -5.50 -8.81 18.81
N GLY A 464 -6.56 -8.29 18.18
CA GLY A 464 -7.21 -7.05 18.60
C GLY A 464 -7.67 -7.10 20.07
N ALA A 465 -8.27 -8.22 20.49
CA ALA A 465 -8.65 -8.44 21.88
C ALA A 465 -7.45 -8.56 22.83
N GLY A 466 -6.36 -9.18 22.40
CA GLY A 466 -5.12 -9.31 23.18
C GLY A 466 -4.48 -7.94 23.45
N LEU A 467 -4.35 -7.10 22.43
CA LEU A 467 -3.87 -5.73 22.59
C LEU A 467 -4.79 -4.88 23.47
N PHE A 468 -6.12 -5.03 23.32
CA PHE A 468 -7.08 -4.35 24.19
C PHE A 468 -6.97 -4.81 25.66
N THR A 469 -6.72 -6.10 25.88
CA THR A 469 -6.47 -6.67 27.22
C THR A 469 -5.20 -6.07 27.83
N ALA A 470 -4.12 -5.96 27.05
CA ALA A 470 -2.89 -5.30 27.48
C ALA A 470 -3.12 -3.85 27.89
N ALA A 471 -3.95 -3.10 27.15
CA ALA A 471 -4.29 -1.72 27.50
C ALA A 471 -5.09 -1.61 28.81
N LEU A 472 -6.01 -2.53 29.08
CA LEU A 472 -6.68 -2.60 30.40
C LEU A 472 -5.67 -2.90 31.53
N GLY A 473 -4.69 -3.77 31.25
CA GLY A 473 -3.55 -4.05 32.14
C GLY A 473 -2.76 -2.79 32.46
N HIS A 474 -2.40 -2.00 31.44
CA HIS A 474 -1.74 -0.71 31.57
C HIS A 474 -2.51 0.25 32.47
N VAL A 475 -3.82 0.41 32.24
CA VAL A 475 -4.66 1.28 33.09
C VAL A 475 -4.56 0.84 34.56
N SER A 476 -4.66 -0.46 34.84
CA SER A 476 -4.56 -0.98 36.21
C SER A 476 -3.18 -0.70 36.82
N VAL A 477 -2.10 -0.96 36.08
CA VAL A 477 -0.72 -0.76 36.53
C VAL A 477 -0.42 0.73 36.77
N PHE A 478 -0.77 1.61 35.84
CA PHE A 478 -0.53 3.05 36.00
C PHE A 478 -1.33 3.64 37.16
N LEU A 479 -2.58 3.23 37.37
CA LEU A 479 -3.35 3.66 38.54
C LEU A 479 -2.70 3.21 39.87
N ARG A 480 -2.06 2.04 39.89
CA ARG A 480 -1.30 1.57 41.06
C ARG A 480 -0.04 2.41 41.29
N ILE A 481 0.77 2.63 40.24
CA ILE A 481 2.02 3.41 40.28
C ILE A 481 1.74 4.84 40.74
N LEU A 482 0.77 5.51 40.11
CA LEU A 482 0.38 6.88 40.42
C LEU A 482 -0.44 7.01 41.72
N ARG A 483 -0.69 5.90 42.42
CA ARG A 483 -1.49 5.82 43.66
C ARG A 483 -2.89 6.42 43.55
N LEU A 484 -3.50 6.35 42.37
CA LEU A 484 -4.84 6.85 42.12
C LEU A 484 -5.89 5.80 42.48
N LYS A 485 -7.04 6.26 43.00
CA LYS A 485 -8.19 5.42 43.38
C LYS A 485 -7.90 4.29 44.37
N GLN A 486 -6.78 4.33 45.12
CA GLN A 486 -6.40 3.26 46.06
C GLN A 486 -7.45 2.97 47.14
N HIS A 487 -8.26 3.96 47.52
CA HIS A 487 -9.35 3.82 48.49
C HIS A 487 -10.63 3.18 47.90
N ARG A 488 -10.64 2.80 46.61
CA ARG A 488 -11.79 2.17 45.94
C ARG A 488 -11.44 0.76 45.46
N PRO A 489 -11.41 -0.25 46.35
CA PRO A 489 -11.06 -1.62 45.97
C PRO A 489 -12.04 -2.26 44.97
N SER A 490 -13.32 -1.90 45.03
CA SER A 490 -14.34 -2.36 44.07
C SER A 490 -13.97 -2.01 42.62
N PHE A 491 -13.44 -0.80 42.40
CA PHE A 491 -13.04 -0.34 41.08
C PHE A 491 -11.93 -1.23 40.46
N PHE A 492 -10.92 -1.62 41.23
CA PHE A 492 -9.87 -2.52 40.76
C PHE A 492 -10.37 -3.96 40.56
N ASN A 493 -11.34 -4.40 41.35
CA ASN A 493 -11.99 -5.69 41.15
C ASN A 493 -12.78 -5.72 39.84
N ASP A 494 -13.54 -4.67 39.54
CA ASP A 494 -14.31 -4.55 38.30
C ASP A 494 -13.38 -4.48 37.09
N LEU A 495 -12.33 -3.64 37.14
CA LEU A 495 -11.32 -3.57 36.09
C LEU A 495 -10.62 -4.92 35.89
N GLY A 496 -10.27 -5.61 36.97
CA GLY A 496 -9.65 -6.93 36.90
C GLY A 496 -10.61 -8.02 36.38
N ARG A 497 -11.92 -7.92 36.62
CA ARG A 497 -12.94 -8.82 36.06
C ARG A 497 -13.10 -8.60 34.55
N ILE A 498 -13.17 -7.35 34.11
CA ILE A 498 -13.23 -6.99 32.69
C ILE A 498 -11.97 -7.47 31.99
N THR A 499 -10.79 -7.18 32.54
CA THR A 499 -9.51 -7.63 31.99
C THR A 499 -9.49 -9.14 31.83
N TYR A 500 -9.90 -9.90 32.85
CA TYR A 500 -10.02 -11.37 32.76
C TYR A 500 -11.00 -11.85 31.67
N GLY A 501 -12.14 -11.15 31.52
CA GLY A 501 -13.13 -11.47 30.49
C GLY A 501 -12.60 -11.28 29.07
N VAL A 502 -11.94 -10.14 28.79
CA VAL A 502 -11.33 -9.89 27.48
C VAL A 502 -10.14 -10.82 27.24
N PHE A 503 -9.36 -11.14 28.27
CA PHE A 503 -8.31 -12.15 28.21
C PHE A 503 -8.86 -13.51 27.74
N SER A 504 -9.98 -13.94 28.34
CA SER A 504 -10.66 -15.18 27.96
C SER A 504 -11.18 -15.13 26.52
N PHE A 505 -11.74 -13.98 26.11
CA PHE A 505 -12.17 -13.76 24.73
C PHE A 505 -10.99 -13.86 23.74
N CYS A 506 -9.85 -13.25 24.06
CA CYS A 506 -8.61 -13.37 23.29
C CYS A 506 -8.18 -14.85 23.15
N LEU A 507 -8.19 -15.62 24.24
CA LEU A 507 -7.86 -17.05 24.19
C LEU A 507 -8.78 -17.82 23.23
N VAL A 508 -10.09 -17.62 23.32
CA VAL A 508 -11.05 -18.38 22.48
C VAL A 508 -10.75 -18.16 21.00
N PHE A 509 -10.62 -16.90 20.58
CA PHE A 509 -10.35 -16.57 19.18
C PHE A 509 -8.94 -16.98 18.73
N THR A 510 -7.92 -16.81 19.58
CA THR A 510 -6.56 -17.22 19.20
C THR A 510 -6.39 -18.72 19.15
N LEU A 511 -7.04 -19.48 20.04
CA LEU A 511 -7.03 -20.95 20.03
C LEU A 511 -7.74 -21.48 18.78
N ILE A 512 -8.98 -21.06 18.53
CA ILE A 512 -9.75 -21.49 17.35
C ILE A 512 -9.01 -21.07 16.08
N GLY A 513 -8.54 -19.82 16.02
CA GLY A 513 -7.74 -19.32 14.91
C GLY A 513 -6.50 -20.17 14.66
N THR A 514 -5.73 -20.50 15.69
CA THR A 514 -4.51 -21.33 15.54
C THR A 514 -4.83 -22.73 15.00
N VAL A 515 -5.88 -23.37 15.50
CA VAL A 515 -6.31 -24.69 15.01
C VAL A 515 -6.76 -24.61 13.55
N LEU A 516 -7.58 -23.62 13.19
CA LEU A 516 -8.02 -23.39 11.80
C LEU A 516 -6.82 -23.14 10.87
N GLY A 517 -5.78 -22.46 11.37
CA GLY A 517 -4.55 -22.20 10.63
C GLY A 517 -3.79 -23.48 10.32
N GLY A 518 -3.70 -24.39 11.29
CA GLY A 518 -3.11 -25.72 11.06
C GLY A 518 -3.90 -26.55 10.04
N ILE A 519 -5.24 -26.46 10.04
CA ILE A 519 -6.06 -27.15 9.03
C ILE A 519 -5.78 -26.57 7.63
N TRP A 520 -5.71 -25.24 7.52
CA TRP A 520 -5.37 -24.59 6.26
C TRP A 520 -3.96 -24.98 5.77
N ALA A 521 -2.96 -24.96 6.66
CA ALA A 521 -1.60 -25.40 6.34
C ALA A 521 -1.55 -26.85 5.85
N ALA A 522 -2.37 -27.75 6.43
CA ALA A 522 -2.48 -29.13 5.98
C ALA A 522 -3.00 -29.22 4.54
N GLN A 523 -3.96 -28.37 4.16
CA GLN A 523 -4.50 -28.33 2.80
C GLN A 523 -3.54 -27.69 1.80
N SER A 524 -2.82 -26.64 2.20
CA SER A 524 -1.93 -25.89 1.30
C SER A 524 -0.56 -26.54 1.12
N TRP A 525 0.00 -27.15 2.17
CA TRP A 525 1.38 -27.67 2.17
C TRP A 525 1.50 -29.12 2.64
N GLY A 526 0.39 -29.82 2.82
CA GLY A 526 0.39 -31.24 3.19
C GLY A 526 0.78 -31.54 4.65
N ARG A 527 0.91 -30.53 5.52
CA ARG A 527 1.21 -30.69 6.95
C ARG A 527 0.42 -29.75 7.84
N PHE A 528 -0.08 -30.26 8.97
CA PHE A 528 -0.85 -29.48 9.94
C PHE A 528 0.01 -28.45 10.72
N TRP A 529 1.28 -28.78 10.96
CA TRP A 529 2.19 -27.95 11.73
C TRP A 529 3.63 -28.19 11.29
N GLY A 530 4.49 -27.21 11.44
CA GLY A 530 5.90 -27.30 11.06
C GLY A 530 6.81 -26.28 11.73
N TRP A 531 6.38 -25.72 12.87
CA TRP A 531 7.21 -24.86 13.73
C TRP A 531 7.72 -23.59 13.05
N ASP A 532 6.98 -23.12 12.06
CA ASP A 532 7.24 -21.85 11.40
C ASP A 532 7.09 -20.68 12.41
N PRO A 533 7.86 -19.58 12.28
CA PRO A 533 7.74 -18.45 13.19
C PRO A 533 6.31 -17.93 13.41
N LYS A 534 5.43 -17.95 12.39
CA LYS A 534 4.03 -17.51 12.56
C LYS A 534 3.21 -18.51 13.37
N GLU A 535 3.40 -19.80 13.11
CA GLU A 535 2.79 -20.89 13.88
C GLU A 535 3.21 -20.78 15.36
N ASN A 536 4.50 -20.58 15.62
CA ASN A 536 5.04 -20.42 16.98
C ASN A 536 4.53 -19.15 17.67
N GLY A 537 4.44 -18.03 16.95
CA GLY A 537 3.87 -16.79 17.46
C GLY A 537 2.42 -16.97 17.92
N ALA A 538 1.59 -17.61 17.11
CA ALA A 538 0.21 -17.92 17.45
C ALA A 538 0.12 -18.87 18.67
N LEU A 539 0.95 -19.90 18.70
CA LEU A 539 1.03 -20.85 19.82
C LEU A 539 1.43 -20.17 21.14
N LEU A 540 2.40 -19.26 21.12
CA LEU A 540 2.84 -18.53 22.31
C LEU A 540 1.69 -17.73 22.95
N ILE A 541 0.84 -17.10 22.13
CA ILE A 541 -0.33 -16.37 22.62
C ILE A 541 -1.29 -17.33 23.36
N VAL A 542 -1.60 -18.47 22.73
CA VAL A 542 -2.50 -19.49 23.29
C VAL A 542 -1.94 -20.06 24.60
N LEU A 543 -0.68 -20.46 24.61
CA LEU A 543 -0.03 -21.04 25.80
C LEU A 543 0.04 -20.04 26.95
N TRP A 544 0.43 -18.79 26.68
CA TRP A 544 0.45 -17.75 27.69
C TRP A 544 -0.94 -17.52 28.26
N ALA A 545 -1.95 -17.40 27.39
CA ALA A 545 -3.31 -17.17 27.84
C ALA A 545 -3.88 -18.32 28.66
N LEU A 546 -3.64 -19.57 28.24
CA LEU A 546 -4.01 -20.75 29.01
C LEU A 546 -3.32 -20.75 30.38
N ALA A 547 -2.00 -20.54 30.42
CA ALA A 547 -1.23 -20.56 31.66
C ALA A 547 -1.76 -19.53 32.68
N ILE A 548 -2.03 -18.30 32.24
CA ILE A 548 -2.52 -17.22 33.11
C ILE A 548 -3.94 -17.47 33.60
N LEU A 549 -4.84 -17.96 32.74
CA LEU A 549 -6.21 -18.29 33.15
C LEU A 549 -6.24 -19.48 34.12
N HIS A 550 -5.39 -20.48 33.93
CA HIS A 550 -5.22 -21.59 34.88
C HIS A 550 -4.64 -21.11 36.21
N ALA A 551 -3.58 -20.28 36.18
CA ALA A 551 -2.99 -19.70 37.38
C ALA A 551 -3.99 -18.83 38.16
N ARG A 552 -4.88 -18.12 37.46
CA ARG A 552 -6.00 -17.40 38.08
C ARG A 552 -6.99 -18.34 38.73
N ARG A 553 -7.44 -19.39 38.03
CA ARG A 553 -8.41 -20.36 38.55
C ARG A 553 -7.86 -21.14 39.75
N GLY A 554 -6.56 -21.47 39.74
CA GLY A 554 -5.84 -22.10 40.85
C GLY A 554 -5.53 -21.17 42.03
N GLY A 555 -5.92 -19.89 41.97
CA GLY A 555 -5.73 -18.93 43.06
C GLY A 555 -4.33 -18.32 43.17
N TYR A 556 -3.39 -18.71 42.29
CA TYR A 556 -2.02 -18.18 42.26
C TYR A 556 -1.98 -16.71 41.81
N LEU A 557 -2.84 -16.31 40.88
CA LEU A 557 -2.92 -14.94 40.38
C LEU A 557 -4.19 -14.21 40.83
N ARG A 558 -3.99 -12.99 41.34
CA ARG A 558 -5.05 -12.02 41.64
C ARG A 558 -5.21 -10.98 40.52
N HIS A 559 -6.17 -10.06 40.65
CA HIS A 559 -6.42 -9.02 39.65
C HIS A 559 -5.17 -8.24 39.22
N ASP A 560 -4.31 -7.91 40.19
CA ASP A 560 -3.01 -7.27 39.94
C ASP A 560 -2.06 -8.15 39.08
N GLY A 561 -2.04 -9.46 39.35
CA GLY A 561 -1.24 -10.41 38.57
C GLY A 561 -1.76 -10.60 37.15
N ILE A 562 -3.09 -10.62 36.98
CA ILE A 562 -3.72 -10.61 35.65
C ILE A 562 -3.33 -9.35 34.88
N ALA A 563 -3.36 -8.17 35.53
CA ALA A 563 -3.02 -6.92 34.88
C ALA A 563 -1.57 -6.90 34.34
N LEU A 564 -0.60 -7.37 35.13
CA LEU A 564 0.79 -7.52 34.66
C LEU A 564 0.89 -8.53 33.52
N SER A 565 0.21 -9.67 33.65
CA SER A 565 0.24 -10.73 32.64
C SER A 565 -0.45 -10.34 31.33
N ALA A 566 -1.42 -9.44 31.39
CA ALA A 566 -2.07 -8.85 30.23
C ALA A 566 -1.10 -7.97 29.41
N ILE A 567 -0.19 -7.27 30.07
CA ILE A 567 0.85 -6.49 29.37
C ILE A 567 1.80 -7.44 28.63
N VAL A 568 2.24 -8.52 29.27
CA VAL A 568 3.04 -9.57 28.63
C VAL A 568 2.29 -10.21 27.45
N LEU A 569 0.99 -10.45 27.56
CA LEU A 569 0.17 -10.91 26.44
C LEU A 569 0.27 -9.95 25.25
N GLY A 570 0.17 -8.63 25.49
CA GLY A 570 0.36 -7.61 24.46
C GLY A 570 1.73 -7.69 23.78
N MET A 571 2.80 -7.89 24.55
CA MET A 571 4.15 -8.08 24.01
C MET A 571 4.25 -9.29 23.09
N ILE A 572 3.63 -10.41 23.48
CA ILE A 572 3.60 -11.64 22.68
C ILE A 572 2.77 -11.45 21.41
N VAL A 573 1.62 -10.74 21.48
CA VAL A 573 0.80 -10.42 20.30
C VAL A 573 1.57 -9.54 19.33
N VAL A 574 2.28 -8.52 19.81
CA VAL A 574 3.13 -7.67 18.95
C VAL A 574 4.25 -8.49 18.30
N PHE A 575 4.87 -9.43 19.02
CA PHE A 575 5.83 -10.36 18.42
C PHE A 575 5.21 -11.22 17.32
N ALA A 576 4.09 -11.89 17.60
CA ALA A 576 3.42 -12.77 16.64
C ALA A 576 2.90 -12.04 15.38
N TRP A 577 2.51 -10.77 15.54
CA TRP A 577 1.93 -9.98 14.45
C TRP A 577 2.96 -9.16 13.66
N TRP A 578 3.89 -8.46 14.35
CA TRP A 578 4.90 -7.60 13.71
C TRP A 578 6.29 -8.23 13.73
N GLY A 579 6.71 -8.77 14.87
CA GLY A 579 8.05 -9.35 15.03
C GLY A 579 8.34 -10.48 14.05
N VAL A 580 7.38 -11.39 13.86
CA VAL A 580 7.55 -12.49 12.91
C VAL A 580 7.65 -12.01 11.47
N ASN A 581 6.86 -11.01 11.07
CA ASN A 581 6.96 -10.43 9.73
C ASN A 581 8.29 -9.69 9.51
N ALA A 582 8.95 -9.23 10.58
CA ALA A 582 10.29 -8.63 10.51
C ALA A 582 11.43 -9.65 10.44
N LEU A 583 11.18 -10.93 10.73
CA LEU A 583 12.20 -11.98 10.68
C LEU A 583 12.58 -12.39 9.25
N GLY A 584 11.79 -12.03 8.23
CA GLY A 584 12.19 -12.31 6.85
C GLY A 584 12.10 -13.79 6.43
N VAL A 585 11.70 -14.69 7.34
CA VAL A 585 11.73 -16.14 7.12
C VAL A 585 10.35 -16.78 7.29
N GLY A 586 10.16 -17.95 6.67
CA GLY A 586 8.99 -18.79 6.86
C GLY A 586 7.98 -18.77 5.72
N LEU A 587 7.23 -19.87 5.57
CA LEU A 587 6.28 -20.07 4.47
C LEU A 587 5.04 -19.17 4.56
N HIS A 588 4.78 -18.59 5.74
CA HIS A 588 3.63 -17.70 5.94
C HIS A 588 3.97 -16.21 5.79
N SER A 589 5.18 -15.85 5.40
CA SER A 589 5.65 -14.46 5.44
C SER A 589 5.29 -13.70 4.17
N TYR A 590 4.02 -13.27 4.10
CA TYR A 590 3.44 -12.53 2.97
C TYR A 590 3.40 -11.01 3.14
N GLY A 591 4.00 -10.48 4.21
CA GLY A 591 3.95 -9.05 4.56
C GLY A 591 5.20 -8.63 5.32
N PHE A 592 6.37 -8.87 4.72
CA PHE A 592 7.66 -8.55 5.32
C PHE A 592 7.74 -7.08 5.72
N THR A 593 8.35 -6.81 6.87
CA THR A 593 8.61 -5.44 7.34
C THR A 593 10.08 -5.30 7.71
N SER A 594 10.84 -4.59 6.89
CA SER A 594 12.25 -4.32 7.17
C SER A 594 12.41 -3.14 8.14
N GLY A 595 13.56 -3.05 8.82
CA GLY A 595 13.95 -1.87 9.60
C GLY A 595 13.08 -1.52 10.82
N ILE A 596 12.21 -2.42 11.31
CA ILE A 596 11.38 -2.16 12.51
C ILE A 596 11.97 -2.74 13.81
N TRP A 597 13.04 -3.53 13.74
CA TRP A 597 13.61 -4.21 14.91
C TRP A 597 13.99 -3.25 16.04
N GLY A 598 14.59 -2.09 15.74
CA GLY A 598 14.91 -1.09 16.75
C GLY A 598 13.67 -0.57 17.50
N VAL A 599 12.55 -0.39 16.78
CA VAL A 599 11.27 0.05 17.37
C VAL A 599 10.67 -1.07 18.24
N LEU A 600 10.71 -2.31 17.78
CA LEU A 600 10.20 -3.47 18.53
C LEU A 600 11.00 -3.73 19.81
N LEU A 601 12.33 -3.64 19.74
CA LEU A 601 13.20 -3.79 20.91
C LEU A 601 12.97 -2.67 21.93
N ALA A 602 12.85 -1.42 21.48
CA ALA A 602 12.51 -0.30 22.35
C ALA A 602 11.13 -0.49 23.00
N PHE A 603 10.14 -0.93 22.24
CA PHE A 603 8.82 -1.29 22.75
C PHE A 603 8.92 -2.35 23.86
N TRP A 604 9.57 -3.49 23.62
CA TRP A 604 9.70 -4.54 24.64
C TRP A 604 10.48 -4.09 25.89
N ALA A 605 11.50 -3.24 25.72
CA ALA A 605 12.23 -2.66 26.84
C ALA A 605 11.34 -1.77 27.72
N VAL A 606 10.53 -0.90 27.09
CA VAL A 606 9.58 -0.02 27.78
C VAL A 606 8.50 -0.84 28.50
N GLU A 607 7.90 -1.82 27.84
CA GLU A 607 6.88 -2.70 28.42
C GLU A 607 7.44 -3.48 29.62
N THR A 608 8.67 -3.99 29.51
CA THR A 608 9.36 -4.66 30.62
C THR A 608 9.57 -3.72 31.81
N ALA A 609 9.98 -2.47 31.55
CA ALA A 609 10.13 -1.47 32.61
C ALA A 609 8.80 -1.15 33.31
N ILE A 610 7.70 -1.04 32.56
CA ILE A 610 6.35 -0.84 33.11
C ILE A 610 5.93 -2.01 33.99
N ILE A 611 6.15 -3.26 33.53
CA ILE A 611 5.84 -4.47 34.30
C ILE A 611 6.64 -4.49 35.61
N LEU A 612 7.95 -4.23 35.56
CA LEU A 612 8.81 -4.23 36.75
C LEU A 612 8.37 -3.15 37.75
N ALA A 613 8.12 -1.91 37.30
CA ALA A 613 7.63 -0.83 38.14
C ALA A 613 6.27 -1.15 38.77
N GLY A 614 5.37 -1.75 37.99
CA GLY A 614 4.07 -2.22 38.45
C GLY A 614 4.19 -3.31 39.51
N ALA A 615 5.02 -4.33 39.27
CA ALA A 615 5.26 -5.44 40.18
C ALA A 615 5.82 -4.97 41.52
N VAL A 616 6.85 -4.10 41.49
CA VAL A 616 7.46 -3.50 42.68
C VAL A 616 6.42 -2.71 43.48
N THR A 617 5.63 -1.86 42.80
CA THR A 617 4.60 -1.06 43.46
C THR A 617 3.53 -1.94 44.13
N MET A 618 3.07 -2.97 43.43
CA MET A 618 2.06 -3.90 43.95
C MET A 618 2.59 -4.74 45.11
N TRP A 619 3.88 -5.09 45.10
CA TRP A 619 4.54 -5.79 46.20
C TRP A 619 4.56 -4.93 47.47
N PHE A 620 5.03 -3.69 47.39
CA PHE A 620 5.02 -2.76 48.53
C PHE A 620 3.60 -2.48 49.06
N TYR A 621 2.61 -2.39 48.17
CA TYR A 621 1.22 -2.18 48.58
C TYR A 621 0.65 -3.38 49.34
N ARG A 622 1.00 -4.61 48.94
CA ARG A 622 0.61 -5.85 49.65
C ARG A 622 1.28 -5.95 51.00
N ASP A 623 2.55 -5.60 51.09
CA ASP A 623 3.33 -5.68 52.32
C ASP A 623 2.79 -4.71 53.38
N LYS A 624 2.52 -3.46 53.00
CA LYS A 624 1.84 -2.50 53.89
C LYS A 624 0.47 -2.98 54.38
N LYS A 625 -0.32 -3.62 53.51
CA LYS A 625 -1.63 -4.19 53.91
C LYS A 625 -1.52 -5.38 54.86
N ARG A 626 -0.45 -6.17 54.75
CA ARG A 626 -0.17 -7.28 55.70
C ARG A 626 0.26 -6.72 57.05
N LEU A 627 1.11 -5.70 57.07
CA LEU A 627 1.60 -5.05 58.29
C LEU A 627 0.52 -4.23 59.01
N SER A 628 -0.51 -3.78 58.31
CA SER A 628 -1.64 -3.02 58.87
C SER A 628 -2.89 -3.86 59.15
N ALA A 629 -2.83 -5.18 58.98
CA ALA A 629 -3.93 -6.08 59.34
C ALA A 629 -3.84 -6.39 60.85
N PRO A 630 -4.91 -6.15 61.64
CA PRO A 630 -4.90 -6.38 63.08
C PRO A 630 -4.77 -7.85 63.46
#